data_AF-A0A6A7ZU94-F1
#
_entry.id   AF-A0A6A7ZU94-F1
#
_cell.length_a   1.000
_cell.length_b   1.000
_cell.length_c   1.000
_cell.angle_alpha   90.00
_cell.angle_beta   90.00
_cell.angle_gamma   90.00
#
_symmetry.space_group_name_H-M   'P 1'
#
loop_
_entity.id
_entity.type
_entity.pdbx_description
1 polymer ?
#
loop_
_entity_poly.entity_id
_entity_poly.type
_entity_poly.pdbx_seq_one_letter_code
_entity_poly.pdbx_strand_id
1 'polypeptide(L)'
;MTSTDVRKLRNLLGRLSERLERMQRYTQNLKATYNIEDLRQEISHLSRLVGVMDLRADQLTLDDLDALRDGVARINSLSSIPELIREVRYTTDVHKSARAALQEDCNFLRNTTIGLQIGINLLDPGELEDLIPNQKVAAYQFAFKDEKIVVVDQLPPSSEPDSSLSAAANEVLVEQGQRILTDLQGSNCSPRLIQAFVALQGKLAEHKNVVQIGMLNSACSKITIASAEELSTTLLELLKAHVEGVYDYLAQDPNWRIFVEHSVSVKLERKDIDELAATARALATRLEAADGAAEESVPAALRTVADLTEISAKPDGRLTLALARTIENMVSLVTRVAAALKEDVFSEARKWTARVVLGSVAGAAMIAIAKVPGAEWIPETISYLLGKMGMK
;
A
#
# COMPACT_ATOMS: atom_id res chain seq x y z
N MET A 1 22.94 19.49 -16.26
CA MET A 1 21.50 19.39 -16.58
C MET A 1 21.24 17.95 -16.97
N THR A 2 20.53 17.20 -16.13
CA THR A 2 20.09 15.83 -16.46
C THR A 2 19.01 15.92 -17.53
N SER A 3 19.31 15.44 -18.73
CA SER A 3 18.33 15.33 -19.82
C SER A 3 17.13 14.54 -19.33
N THR A 4 15.95 15.14 -19.41
CA THR A 4 14.67 14.45 -19.18
C THR A 4 14.58 13.25 -20.12
N ASP A 5 14.32 12.06 -19.58
CA ASP A 5 14.22 10.84 -20.37
C ASP A 5 12.86 10.78 -21.07
N VAL A 6 12.81 11.30 -22.31
CA VAL A 6 11.60 11.37 -23.13
C VAL A 6 10.92 10.00 -23.29
N ARG A 7 11.69 8.91 -23.29
CA ARG A 7 11.14 7.55 -23.38
C ARG A 7 10.33 7.19 -22.13
N LYS A 8 10.81 7.57 -20.95
CA LYS A 8 10.07 7.37 -19.68
C LYS A 8 8.79 8.20 -19.65
N LEU A 9 8.85 9.46 -20.05
CA LEU A 9 7.66 10.33 -20.12
C LEU A 9 6.58 9.72 -21.03
N ARG A 10 6.96 9.27 -22.23
CA ARG A 10 6.03 8.59 -23.15
C ARG A 10 5.42 7.32 -22.57
N ASN A 11 6.21 6.53 -21.84
CA ASN A 11 5.67 5.34 -21.18
C ASN A 11 4.60 5.69 -20.12
N LEU A 12 4.81 6.76 -19.35
CA LEU A 12 3.83 7.22 -18.35
C LEU A 12 2.58 7.80 -19.01
N LEU A 13 2.73 8.61 -20.07
CA LEU A 13 1.62 9.14 -20.86
C LEU A 13 0.81 8.02 -21.51
N GLY A 14 1.47 6.98 -22.04
CA GLY A 14 0.82 5.78 -22.56
C GLY A 14 -0.04 5.08 -21.50
N ARG A 15 0.47 4.93 -20.27
CA ARG A 15 -0.29 4.37 -19.13
C ARG A 15 -1.52 5.20 -18.77
N LEU A 16 -1.42 6.53 -18.81
CA LEU A 16 -2.55 7.44 -18.62
C LEU A 16 -3.60 7.23 -19.72
N SER A 17 -3.16 7.16 -20.99
CA SER A 17 -4.04 6.94 -22.15
C SER A 17 -4.81 5.62 -22.03
N GLU A 18 -4.12 4.52 -21.77
CA GLU A 18 -4.74 3.19 -21.57
C GLU A 18 -5.80 3.21 -20.45
N ARG A 19 -5.50 3.93 -19.37
CA ARG A 19 -6.43 4.08 -18.23
C ARG A 19 -7.66 4.89 -18.62
N LEU A 20 -7.49 6.00 -19.31
CA LEU A 20 -8.59 6.86 -19.76
C LEU A 20 -9.48 6.15 -20.79
N GLU A 21 -8.91 5.41 -21.73
CA GLU A 21 -9.68 4.57 -22.67
C GLU A 21 -10.52 3.52 -21.96
N ARG A 22 -10.00 2.93 -20.88
CA ARG A 22 -10.78 2.03 -20.04
C ARG A 22 -11.94 2.76 -19.36
N MET A 23 -11.69 3.95 -18.80
CA MET A 23 -12.74 4.78 -18.19
C MET A 23 -13.84 5.13 -19.18
N GLN A 24 -13.48 5.51 -20.41
CA GLN A 24 -14.44 5.76 -21.48
C GLN A 24 -15.31 4.53 -21.76
N ARG A 25 -14.69 3.34 -21.91
CA ARG A 25 -15.42 2.11 -22.22
C ARG A 25 -16.50 1.77 -21.20
N TYR A 26 -16.20 1.85 -19.89
CA TYR A 26 -17.22 1.49 -18.91
C TYR A 26 -18.21 2.62 -18.63
N THR A 27 -17.80 3.90 -18.73
CA THR A 27 -18.74 5.03 -18.55
C THR A 27 -19.74 5.13 -19.70
N GLN A 28 -19.39 4.67 -20.91
CA GLN A 28 -20.34 4.55 -22.04
C GLN A 28 -21.51 3.60 -21.73
N ASN A 29 -21.28 2.57 -20.90
CA ASN A 29 -22.32 1.61 -20.52
C ASN A 29 -23.24 2.11 -19.40
N LEU A 30 -22.95 3.27 -18.81
CA LEU A 30 -23.80 3.89 -17.79
C LEU A 30 -24.98 4.63 -18.42
N LYS A 31 -26.10 4.71 -17.69
CA LYS A 31 -27.28 5.46 -18.16
C LYS A 31 -26.91 6.94 -18.29
N ALA A 32 -27.21 7.54 -19.43
CA ALA A 32 -26.99 8.97 -19.66
C ALA A 32 -27.90 9.79 -18.71
N THR A 33 -27.27 10.40 -17.71
CA THR A 33 -27.80 11.47 -16.88
C THR A 33 -26.88 12.67 -17.05
N TYR A 34 -27.33 13.88 -16.68
CA TYR A 34 -26.54 15.11 -16.83
C TYR A 34 -25.12 14.97 -16.25
N ASN A 35 -25.01 14.51 -15.00
CA ASN A 35 -23.72 14.30 -14.32
C ASN A 35 -22.82 13.24 -15.00
N ILE A 36 -23.42 12.20 -15.61
CA ILE A 36 -22.66 11.16 -16.32
C ILE A 36 -22.13 11.67 -17.66
N GLU A 37 -22.86 12.58 -18.31
CA GLU A 37 -22.40 13.20 -19.55
C GLU A 37 -21.26 14.19 -19.29
N ASP A 38 -21.34 14.97 -18.21
CA ASP A 38 -20.24 15.83 -17.74
C ASP A 38 -18.99 14.98 -17.43
N LEU A 39 -19.17 13.83 -16.76
CA LEU A 39 -18.09 12.88 -16.49
C LEU A 39 -17.43 12.38 -17.79
N ARG A 40 -18.23 11.97 -18.79
CA ARG A 40 -17.73 11.52 -20.09
C ARG A 40 -17.01 12.62 -20.85
N GLN A 41 -17.51 13.85 -20.77
CA GLN A 41 -16.90 15.01 -21.39
C GLN A 41 -15.53 15.32 -20.76
N GLU A 42 -15.44 15.31 -19.42
CA GLU A 42 -14.16 15.52 -18.72
C GLU A 42 -13.15 14.39 -19.02
N ILE A 43 -13.57 13.12 -19.02
CA ILE A 43 -12.69 12.00 -19.41
C ILE A 43 -12.18 12.20 -20.85
N SER A 44 -13.05 12.57 -21.78
CA SER A 44 -12.67 12.79 -23.19
C SER A 44 -11.79 14.02 -23.39
N HIS A 45 -11.99 15.07 -22.59
CA HIS A 45 -11.10 16.21 -22.55
C HIS A 45 -9.71 15.81 -22.05
N LEU A 46 -9.63 15.02 -20.97
CA LEU A 46 -8.37 14.55 -20.42
C LEU A 46 -7.63 13.61 -21.38
N SER A 47 -8.32 12.72 -22.09
CA SER A 47 -7.73 11.88 -23.14
C SER A 47 -7.09 12.72 -24.25
N ARG A 48 -7.75 13.80 -24.68
CA ARG A 48 -7.16 14.71 -25.68
C ARG A 48 -5.94 15.44 -25.14
N LEU A 49 -5.98 15.88 -23.88
CA LEU A 49 -4.84 16.54 -23.24
C LEU A 49 -3.62 15.61 -23.20
N VAL A 50 -3.80 14.37 -22.75
CA VAL A 50 -2.73 13.34 -22.71
C VAL A 50 -2.20 13.05 -24.12
N GLY A 51 -3.08 12.94 -25.12
CA GLY A 51 -2.66 12.75 -26.52
C GLY A 51 -1.81 13.90 -27.06
N VAL A 52 -2.18 15.16 -26.76
CA VAL A 52 -1.38 16.34 -27.13
C VAL A 52 -0.03 16.32 -26.42
N MET A 53 0.00 15.98 -25.13
CA MET A 53 1.24 15.87 -24.35
C MET A 53 2.18 14.79 -24.90
N ASP A 54 1.66 13.63 -25.31
CA ASP A 54 2.47 12.53 -25.86
C ASP A 54 3.19 12.93 -27.17
N LEU A 55 2.50 13.68 -28.04
CA LEU A 55 3.07 14.20 -29.28
C LEU A 55 4.25 15.17 -29.05
N ARG A 56 4.26 15.89 -27.92
CA ARG A 56 5.29 16.86 -27.53
C ARG A 56 5.97 16.51 -26.21
N ALA A 57 6.17 15.22 -25.95
CA ALA A 57 6.68 14.73 -24.66
C ALA A 57 8.04 15.34 -24.24
N ASP A 58 8.83 15.85 -25.19
CA ASP A 58 10.10 16.55 -24.97
C ASP A 58 9.93 18.02 -24.53
N GLN A 59 8.72 18.57 -24.58
CA GLN A 59 8.40 19.98 -24.33
C GLN A 59 7.34 20.18 -23.24
N LEU A 60 7.12 19.17 -22.39
CA LEU A 60 6.13 19.26 -21.31
C LEU A 60 6.52 20.32 -20.29
N THR A 61 5.55 21.13 -19.90
CA THR A 61 5.69 22.14 -18.83
C THR A 61 4.99 21.70 -17.55
N LEU A 62 5.25 22.40 -16.45
CA LEU A 62 4.49 22.22 -15.21
C LEU A 62 3.00 22.58 -15.40
N ASP A 63 2.69 23.62 -16.18
CA ASP A 63 1.31 24.00 -16.51
C ASP A 63 0.54 22.88 -17.21
N ASP A 64 1.19 22.15 -18.12
CA ASP A 64 0.57 20.99 -18.79
C ASP A 64 0.19 19.90 -17.78
N LEU A 65 1.04 19.68 -16.78
CA LEU A 65 0.84 18.67 -15.75
C LEU A 65 -0.15 19.12 -14.66
N ASP A 66 -0.20 20.41 -14.37
CA ASP A 66 -1.20 21.00 -13.48
C ASP A 66 -2.60 20.94 -14.12
N ALA A 67 -2.70 21.22 -15.42
CA ALA A 67 -3.95 21.04 -16.17
C ALA A 67 -4.43 19.57 -16.15
N LEU A 68 -3.50 18.61 -16.26
CA LEU A 68 -3.77 17.18 -16.12
C LEU A 68 -4.24 16.84 -14.70
N ARG A 69 -3.54 17.33 -13.66
CA ARG A 69 -3.92 17.14 -12.24
C ARG A 69 -5.32 17.68 -11.96
N ASP A 70 -5.62 18.88 -12.42
CA ASP A 70 -6.92 19.53 -12.24
C ASP A 70 -8.04 18.77 -12.96
N GLY A 71 -7.75 18.24 -14.16
CA GLY A 71 -8.66 17.35 -14.88
C GLY A 71 -8.96 16.07 -14.10
N VAL A 72 -7.95 15.42 -13.53
CA VAL A 72 -8.14 14.24 -12.66
C VAL A 72 -8.99 14.59 -11.44
N ALA A 73 -8.75 15.76 -10.82
CA ALA A 73 -9.54 16.21 -9.66
C ALA A 73 -11.02 16.45 -10.01
N ARG A 74 -11.32 17.01 -11.19
CA ARG A 74 -12.69 17.19 -11.70
C ARG A 74 -13.38 15.85 -11.96
N ILE A 75 -12.69 14.88 -12.58
CA ILE A 75 -13.26 13.53 -12.77
C ILE A 75 -13.55 12.89 -11.40
N ASN A 76 -12.65 13.04 -10.43
CA ASN A 76 -12.84 12.49 -9.09
C ASN A 76 -14.04 13.12 -8.35
N SER A 77 -14.25 14.43 -8.45
CA SER A 77 -15.43 15.08 -7.86
C SER A 77 -16.73 14.58 -8.50
N LEU A 78 -16.75 14.43 -9.84
CA LEU A 78 -17.87 13.86 -10.59
C LEU A 78 -18.08 12.37 -10.29
N SER A 79 -17.05 11.65 -9.85
CA SER A 79 -17.16 10.23 -9.46
C SER A 79 -17.91 10.00 -8.14
N SER A 80 -18.14 11.06 -7.36
CA SER A 80 -18.78 10.96 -6.04
C SER A 80 -20.32 11.02 -6.09
N ILE A 81 -20.91 11.06 -7.29
CA ILE A 81 -22.38 11.14 -7.46
C ILE A 81 -23.09 9.82 -7.05
N PRO A 82 -24.27 9.88 -6.41
CA PRO A 82 -25.02 8.70 -5.95
C PRO A 82 -25.39 7.70 -7.06
N GLU A 83 -25.55 8.18 -8.30
CA GLU A 83 -25.95 7.36 -9.44
C GLU A 83 -24.89 6.32 -9.85
N LEU A 84 -23.64 6.48 -9.39
CA LEU A 84 -22.51 5.59 -9.67
C LEU A 84 -22.42 4.38 -8.73
N ILE A 85 -23.44 4.13 -7.90
CA ILE A 85 -23.51 2.92 -7.06
C ILE A 85 -23.70 1.64 -7.90
N ARG A 86 -24.16 1.75 -9.15
CA ARG A 86 -24.38 0.59 -10.05
C ARG A 86 -23.08 -0.19 -10.32
N GLU A 87 -23.19 -1.51 -10.36
CA GLU A 87 -22.07 -2.39 -10.64
C GLU A 87 -21.56 -2.24 -12.08
N VAL A 88 -20.24 -2.21 -12.22
CA VAL A 88 -19.48 -2.24 -13.47
C VAL A 88 -18.63 -3.50 -13.45
N ARG A 89 -18.55 -4.18 -14.60
CA ARG A 89 -17.72 -5.38 -14.76
C ARG A 89 -16.29 -4.99 -15.09
N TYR A 90 -15.36 -5.42 -14.25
CA TYR A 90 -13.93 -5.31 -14.50
C TYR A 90 -13.41 -6.63 -15.04
N THR A 91 -13.25 -6.74 -16.36
CA THR A 91 -12.86 -8.01 -16.99
C THR A 91 -13.79 -9.15 -16.51
N THR A 92 -13.48 -10.41 -16.72
CA THR A 92 -14.44 -11.51 -16.55
C THR A 92 -14.94 -11.78 -15.12
N ASP A 93 -14.24 -11.32 -14.07
CA ASP A 93 -14.40 -11.92 -12.74
C ASP A 93 -14.52 -10.96 -11.53
N VAL A 94 -14.56 -9.62 -11.72
CA VAL A 94 -14.69 -8.68 -10.58
C VAL A 94 -15.84 -7.69 -10.77
N HIS A 95 -16.80 -7.72 -9.84
CA HIS A 95 -17.86 -6.73 -9.69
C HIS A 95 -17.38 -5.60 -8.78
N LYS A 96 -17.31 -4.37 -9.30
CA LYS A 96 -17.11 -3.16 -8.48
C LYS A 96 -18.24 -2.18 -8.80
N SER A 97 -18.63 -1.32 -7.86
CA SER A 97 -19.48 -0.18 -8.22
C SER A 97 -18.73 0.72 -9.21
N ALA A 98 -19.47 1.40 -10.10
CA ALA A 98 -18.89 2.38 -11.03
C ALA A 98 -18.09 3.44 -10.27
N ARG A 99 -18.59 3.84 -9.10
CA ARG A 99 -17.93 4.77 -8.18
C ARG A 99 -16.57 4.24 -7.73
N ALA A 100 -16.50 3.03 -7.18
CA ALA A 100 -15.25 2.45 -6.70
C ALA A 100 -14.23 2.27 -7.84
N ALA A 101 -14.69 1.85 -9.02
CA ALA A 101 -13.86 1.74 -10.22
C ALA A 101 -13.29 3.11 -10.67
N LEU A 102 -14.13 4.15 -10.71
CA LEU A 102 -13.71 5.51 -11.06
C LEU A 102 -12.73 6.09 -10.04
N GLN A 103 -12.96 5.88 -8.75
CA GLN A 103 -12.06 6.35 -7.70
C GLN A 103 -10.69 5.67 -7.77
N GLU A 104 -10.66 4.36 -8.02
CA GLU A 104 -9.41 3.62 -8.28
C GLU A 104 -8.67 4.19 -9.50
N ASP A 105 -9.39 4.45 -10.59
CA ASP A 105 -8.80 5.03 -11.80
C ASP A 105 -8.28 6.45 -11.57
N CYS A 106 -9.03 7.31 -10.87
CA CYS A 106 -8.60 8.66 -10.52
C CYS A 106 -7.34 8.63 -9.64
N ASN A 107 -7.28 7.71 -8.67
CA ASN A 107 -6.09 7.53 -7.85
C ASN A 107 -4.87 7.12 -8.70
N PHE A 108 -5.05 6.17 -9.62
CA PHE A 108 -3.99 5.76 -10.56
C PHE A 108 -3.51 6.94 -11.42
N LEU A 109 -4.44 7.68 -12.03
CA LEU A 109 -4.12 8.84 -12.86
C LEU A 109 -3.35 9.88 -12.05
N ARG A 110 -3.84 10.23 -10.86
CA ARG A 110 -3.20 11.22 -9.97
C ARG A 110 -1.76 10.83 -9.64
N ASN A 111 -1.52 9.58 -9.22
CA ASN A 111 -0.18 9.15 -8.82
C ASN A 111 0.78 9.04 -10.02
N THR A 112 0.26 8.69 -11.20
CA THR A 112 1.03 8.71 -12.43
C THR A 112 1.38 10.14 -12.85
N THR A 113 0.45 11.09 -12.69
CA THR A 113 0.70 12.53 -12.90
C THR A 113 1.75 13.06 -11.94
N ILE A 114 1.72 12.66 -10.66
CA ILE A 114 2.79 12.99 -9.69
C ILE A 114 4.14 12.44 -10.21
N GLY A 115 4.18 11.19 -10.67
CA GLY A 115 5.38 10.62 -11.27
C GLY A 115 5.89 11.42 -12.48
N LEU A 116 5.00 11.93 -13.33
CA LEU A 116 5.36 12.83 -14.44
C LEU A 116 5.92 14.18 -13.95
N GLN A 117 5.26 14.82 -12.97
CA GLN A 117 5.71 16.10 -12.39
C GLN A 117 7.12 16.00 -11.84
N ILE A 118 7.41 14.88 -11.17
CA ILE A 118 8.74 14.60 -10.64
C ILE A 118 9.73 14.25 -11.77
N GLY A 119 9.29 13.45 -12.75
CA GLY A 119 10.10 13.01 -13.88
C GLY A 119 10.59 14.11 -14.82
N ILE A 120 9.84 15.21 -14.98
CA ILE A 120 10.27 16.35 -15.81
C ILE A 120 11.37 17.21 -15.16
N ASN A 121 11.69 16.95 -13.88
CA ASN A 121 12.82 17.55 -13.17
C ASN A 121 12.79 19.08 -13.08
N LEU A 122 11.59 19.66 -13.04
CA LEU A 122 11.36 21.11 -12.89
C LEU A 122 10.88 21.51 -11.49
N LEU A 123 10.60 20.56 -10.60
CA LEU A 123 10.12 20.83 -9.25
C LEU A 123 11.25 21.32 -8.32
N ASP A 124 10.90 22.31 -7.52
CA ASP A 124 11.69 22.70 -6.35
C ASP A 124 11.47 21.72 -5.17
N PRO A 125 12.41 21.66 -4.21
CA PRO A 125 12.34 20.80 -3.02
C PRO A 125 11.00 20.84 -2.25
N GLY A 126 10.48 22.04 -1.98
CA GLY A 126 9.22 22.21 -1.25
C GLY A 126 8.01 21.71 -2.05
N GLU A 127 8.01 21.95 -3.37
CA GLU A 127 6.97 21.45 -4.27
C GLU A 127 6.99 19.92 -4.37
N LEU A 128 8.18 19.30 -4.28
CA LEU A 128 8.31 17.84 -4.25
C LEU A 128 7.72 17.25 -2.97
N GLU A 129 7.95 17.86 -1.81
CA GLU A 129 7.41 17.37 -0.53
C GLU A 129 5.88 17.33 -0.53
N ASP A 130 5.24 18.37 -1.06
CA ASP A 130 3.78 18.49 -1.16
C ASP A 130 3.16 17.44 -2.10
N LEU A 131 3.94 16.95 -3.09
CA LEU A 131 3.49 15.95 -4.04
C LEU A 131 3.64 14.50 -3.54
N ILE A 132 4.52 14.24 -2.57
CA ILE A 132 4.69 12.88 -2.05
C ILE A 132 3.42 12.44 -1.30
N PRO A 133 2.81 11.29 -1.64
CA PRO A 133 1.66 10.78 -0.90
C PRO A 133 2.02 10.42 0.55
N ASN A 134 1.09 10.71 1.46
CA ASN A 134 1.18 10.26 2.86
C ASN A 134 1.25 8.74 2.95
N GLN A 135 1.82 8.26 4.06
CA GLN A 135 1.79 6.84 4.39
C GLN A 135 0.35 6.35 4.48
N LYS A 136 0.12 5.14 3.99
CA LYS A 136 -1.20 4.51 3.89
C LYS A 136 -1.40 3.52 5.01
N VAL A 137 -2.66 3.15 5.25
CA VAL A 137 -3.03 2.05 6.16
C VAL A 137 -2.29 0.78 5.72
N ALA A 138 -1.50 0.23 6.63
CA ALA A 138 -0.63 -0.91 6.37
C ALA A 138 -0.27 -1.64 7.66
N ALA A 139 0.38 -2.78 7.53
CA ALA A 139 0.92 -3.51 8.67
C ALA A 139 1.93 -2.68 9.47
N TYR A 140 2.72 -1.84 8.80
CA TYR A 140 3.68 -0.96 9.48
C TYR A 140 3.69 0.43 8.84
N GLN A 141 3.77 1.42 9.72
CA GLN A 141 4.03 2.83 9.41
C GLN A 141 5.27 3.26 10.18
N PHE A 142 5.96 4.26 9.67
CA PHE A 142 7.26 4.67 10.17
C PHE A 142 7.29 6.16 10.46
N ALA A 143 8.14 6.58 11.38
CA ALA A 143 8.45 7.99 11.58
C ALA A 143 9.94 8.15 11.89
N PHE A 144 10.44 9.38 11.76
CA PHE A 144 11.68 9.76 12.41
C PHE A 144 11.37 10.18 13.83
N LYS A 145 11.99 9.51 14.81
CA LYS A 145 12.07 9.97 16.19
C LYS A 145 13.53 10.26 16.48
N ASP A 146 13.80 11.52 16.82
CA ASP A 146 15.15 12.07 16.77
C ASP A 146 15.74 11.80 15.37
N GLU A 147 16.82 11.02 15.27
CA GLU A 147 17.49 10.68 14.00
C GLU A 147 17.24 9.24 13.52
N LYS A 148 16.44 8.46 14.26
CA LYS A 148 16.19 7.05 13.98
C LYS A 148 14.82 6.85 13.35
N ILE A 149 14.73 5.92 12.41
CA ILE A 149 13.43 5.41 11.97
C ILE A 149 12.86 4.53 13.09
N VAL A 150 11.59 4.76 13.43
CA VAL A 150 10.82 3.98 14.39
C VAL A 150 9.53 3.47 13.77
N VAL A 151 9.01 2.35 14.27
CA VAL A 151 7.65 1.89 13.96
C VAL A 151 6.64 2.70 14.76
N VAL A 152 5.57 3.15 14.09
CA VAL A 152 4.50 3.94 14.71
C VAL A 152 3.28 3.07 14.97
N ASP A 153 2.69 3.21 16.17
CA ASP A 153 1.43 2.57 16.52
C ASP A 153 0.27 3.15 15.67
N GLN A 154 -0.59 2.29 15.16
CA GLN A 154 -1.74 2.66 14.32
C GLN A 154 -3.03 2.35 15.09
N LEU A 155 -3.24 3.11 16.17
CA LEU A 155 -4.38 2.90 17.07
C LEU A 155 -5.71 3.05 16.30
N PRO A 156 -6.69 2.16 16.56
CA PRO A 156 -8.00 2.28 15.96
C PRO A 156 -8.71 3.57 16.41
N PRO A 157 -9.63 4.12 15.60
CA PRO A 157 -10.30 5.39 15.90
C PRO A 157 -11.07 5.33 17.23
N SER A 158 -10.71 6.19 18.19
CA SER A 158 -11.35 6.20 19.52
C SER A 158 -12.69 6.95 19.57
N SER A 159 -13.09 7.62 18.49
CA SER A 159 -14.24 8.56 18.47
C SER A 159 -15.51 8.01 17.84
N GLU A 160 -15.54 6.74 17.44
CA GLU A 160 -16.74 6.14 16.84
C GLU A 160 -17.68 5.58 17.92
N PRO A 161 -19.01 5.67 17.75
CA PRO A 161 -20.00 5.12 18.68
C PRO A 161 -19.79 3.63 19.00
N ASP A 162 -19.18 2.90 18.06
CA ASP A 162 -18.92 1.46 18.16
C ASP A 162 -17.59 1.12 18.86
N SER A 163 -16.80 2.12 19.29
CA SER A 163 -15.49 1.91 19.93
C SER A 163 -15.58 1.07 21.21
N SER A 164 -16.63 1.25 22.02
CA SER A 164 -16.83 0.44 23.24
C SER A 164 -17.23 -1.01 22.92
N LEU A 165 -17.98 -1.22 21.84
CA LEU A 165 -18.36 -2.57 21.39
C LEU A 165 -17.15 -3.32 20.82
N SER A 166 -16.34 -2.62 20.02
CA SER A 166 -15.10 -3.16 19.47
C SER A 166 -14.09 -3.50 20.57
N ALA A 167 -13.96 -2.65 21.59
CA ALA A 167 -13.12 -2.92 22.76
C ALA A 167 -13.60 -4.16 23.55
N ALA A 168 -14.90 -4.27 23.84
CA ALA A 168 -15.46 -5.43 24.52
C ALA A 168 -15.30 -6.73 23.70
N ALA A 169 -15.49 -6.67 22.38
CA ALA A 169 -15.25 -7.81 21.50
C ALA A 169 -13.78 -8.26 21.51
N ASN A 170 -12.84 -7.31 21.49
CA ASN A 170 -11.42 -7.59 21.59
C ASN A 170 -11.05 -8.25 22.94
N GLU A 171 -11.58 -7.76 24.06
CA GLU A 171 -11.35 -8.32 25.39
C GLU A 171 -11.78 -9.80 25.45
N VAL A 172 -13.00 -10.11 24.96
CA VAL A 172 -13.50 -11.48 24.90
C VAL A 172 -12.61 -12.38 24.03
N LEU A 173 -12.15 -11.88 22.88
CA LEU A 173 -11.26 -12.63 22.00
C LEU A 173 -9.89 -12.88 22.66
N VAL A 174 -9.32 -11.91 23.37
CA VAL A 174 -8.05 -12.08 24.11
C VAL A 174 -8.20 -13.14 25.20
N GLU A 175 -9.29 -13.10 25.97
CA GLU A 175 -9.55 -14.12 27.00
C GLU A 175 -9.74 -15.52 26.40
N GLN A 176 -10.54 -15.63 25.33
CA GLN A 176 -10.77 -16.88 24.63
C GLN A 176 -9.45 -17.45 24.07
N GLY A 177 -8.65 -16.59 23.44
CA GLY A 177 -7.37 -16.94 22.86
C GLY A 177 -6.38 -17.46 23.90
N GLN A 178 -6.32 -16.86 25.09
CA GLN A 178 -5.45 -17.35 26.16
C GLN A 178 -5.80 -18.77 26.62
N ARG A 179 -7.10 -19.11 26.65
CA ARG A 179 -7.56 -20.48 26.96
C ARG A 179 -7.14 -21.46 25.88
N ILE A 180 -7.40 -21.12 24.61
CA ILE A 180 -7.00 -21.96 23.46
C ILE A 180 -5.49 -22.17 23.41
N LEU A 181 -4.70 -21.13 23.72
CA LEU A 181 -3.25 -21.24 23.74
C LEU A 181 -2.75 -22.23 24.81
N THR A 182 -3.42 -22.26 25.96
CA THR A 182 -3.11 -23.23 27.04
C THR A 182 -3.36 -24.66 26.55
N ASP A 183 -4.50 -24.89 25.89
CA ASP A 183 -4.84 -26.20 25.33
C ASP A 183 -3.87 -26.62 24.21
N LEU A 184 -3.48 -25.67 23.34
CA LEU A 184 -2.51 -25.89 22.27
C LEU A 184 -1.16 -26.32 22.81
N GLN A 185 -0.64 -25.61 23.82
CA GLN A 185 0.64 -25.92 24.46
C GLN A 185 0.63 -27.29 25.17
N GLY A 186 -0.54 -27.75 25.62
CA GLY A 186 -0.73 -29.09 26.18
C GLY A 186 -0.95 -30.20 25.14
N SER A 187 -1.03 -29.86 23.84
CA SER A 187 -1.30 -30.81 22.75
C SER A 187 -0.04 -31.14 21.94
N ASN A 188 -0.08 -32.24 21.19
CA ASN A 188 1.03 -32.66 20.30
C ASN A 188 1.04 -31.91 18.94
N CYS A 189 0.53 -30.69 18.89
CA CYS A 189 0.45 -29.93 17.65
C CYS A 189 1.82 -29.37 17.20
N SER A 190 1.94 -29.03 15.92
CA SER A 190 3.18 -28.45 15.40
C SER A 190 3.61 -27.18 16.16
N PRO A 191 4.92 -27.01 16.46
CA PRO A 191 5.44 -25.77 17.06
C PRO A 191 5.13 -24.52 16.23
N ARG A 192 4.97 -24.67 14.92
CA ARG A 192 4.63 -23.58 14.00
C ARG A 192 3.22 -23.05 14.25
N LEU A 193 2.25 -23.93 14.55
CA LEU A 193 0.90 -23.53 14.91
C LEU A 193 0.90 -22.74 16.22
N ILE A 194 1.61 -23.23 17.24
CA ILE A 194 1.73 -22.53 18.53
C ILE A 194 2.33 -21.13 18.31
N GLN A 195 3.43 -21.02 17.56
CA GLN A 195 4.08 -19.74 17.29
C GLN A 195 3.16 -18.77 16.54
N ALA A 196 2.43 -19.24 15.52
CA ALA A 196 1.48 -18.42 14.79
C ALA A 196 0.33 -17.92 15.68
N PHE A 197 -0.19 -18.79 16.55
CA PHE A 197 -1.26 -18.44 17.46
C PHE A 197 -0.79 -17.46 18.56
N VAL A 198 0.40 -17.66 19.12
CA VAL A 198 1.04 -16.74 20.08
C VAL A 198 1.22 -15.36 19.45
N ALA A 199 1.71 -15.29 18.21
CA ALA A 199 1.89 -14.03 17.51
C ALA A 199 0.56 -13.28 17.32
N LEU A 200 -0.50 -14.00 16.89
CA LEU A 200 -1.84 -13.45 16.77
C LEU A 200 -2.36 -12.92 18.12
N GLN A 201 -2.29 -13.72 19.18
CA GLN A 201 -2.75 -13.32 20.52
C GLN A 201 -1.99 -12.10 21.05
N GLY A 202 -0.66 -12.08 20.87
CA GLY A 202 0.16 -10.94 21.28
C GLY A 202 -0.31 -9.64 20.62
N LYS A 203 -0.55 -9.64 19.30
CA LYS A 203 -1.04 -8.46 18.59
C LYS A 203 -2.48 -8.09 18.91
N LEU A 204 -3.33 -9.08 19.16
CA LEU A 204 -4.70 -8.85 19.59
C LEU A 204 -4.75 -8.16 20.97
N ALA A 205 -3.91 -8.60 21.91
CA ALA A 205 -3.80 -8.02 23.25
C ALA A 205 -3.13 -6.63 23.26
N GLU A 206 -2.18 -6.39 22.37
CA GLU A 206 -1.58 -5.06 22.20
C GLU A 206 -2.58 -4.01 21.68
N HIS A 207 -3.53 -4.41 20.81
CA HIS A 207 -4.54 -3.54 20.19
C HIS A 207 -3.94 -2.31 19.48
N LYS A 208 -2.74 -2.44 18.90
CA LYS A 208 -2.01 -1.29 18.30
C LYS A 208 -2.18 -1.14 16.80
N ASN A 209 -2.65 -2.17 16.10
CA ASN A 209 -2.76 -2.15 14.65
C ASN A 209 -3.67 -3.29 14.13
N VAL A 210 -4.85 -2.93 13.61
CA VAL A 210 -5.82 -3.88 13.06
C VAL A 210 -5.33 -4.64 11.83
N VAL A 211 -4.45 -4.04 11.01
CA VAL A 211 -3.89 -4.69 9.83
C VAL A 211 -2.92 -5.81 10.24
N GLN A 212 -2.09 -5.58 11.26
CA GLN A 212 -1.20 -6.63 11.79
C GLN A 212 -1.99 -7.80 12.34
N ILE A 213 -3.04 -7.53 13.14
CA ILE A 213 -3.94 -8.56 13.66
C ILE A 213 -4.55 -9.36 12.51
N GLY A 214 -5.07 -8.70 11.49
CA GLY A 214 -5.69 -9.38 10.34
C GLY A 214 -4.72 -10.20 9.49
N MET A 215 -3.47 -9.75 9.33
CA MET A 215 -2.43 -10.54 8.66
C MET A 215 -2.08 -11.81 9.44
N LEU A 216 -1.85 -11.67 10.75
CA LEU A 216 -1.53 -12.80 11.62
C LEU A 216 -2.71 -13.75 11.73
N ASN A 217 -3.94 -13.25 11.69
CA ASN A 217 -5.14 -14.08 11.64
C ASN A 217 -5.23 -14.88 10.33
N SER A 218 -4.92 -14.27 9.18
CA SER A 218 -4.84 -14.99 7.90
C SER A 218 -3.75 -16.06 7.90
N ALA A 219 -2.56 -15.73 8.41
CA ALA A 219 -1.46 -16.67 8.54
C ALA A 219 -1.81 -17.84 9.47
N CYS A 220 -2.36 -17.53 10.65
CA CYS A 220 -2.77 -18.52 11.63
C CYS A 220 -3.87 -19.42 11.07
N SER A 221 -4.87 -18.88 10.37
CA SER A 221 -5.92 -19.65 9.70
C SER A 221 -5.35 -20.71 8.76
N LYS A 222 -4.38 -20.34 7.92
CA LYS A 222 -3.73 -21.27 6.97
C LYS A 222 -2.95 -22.36 7.69
N ILE A 223 -2.22 -22.01 8.75
CA ILE A 223 -1.46 -22.98 9.54
C ILE A 223 -2.39 -23.92 10.31
N THR A 224 -3.48 -23.42 10.88
CA THR A 224 -4.53 -24.23 11.53
C THR A 224 -5.10 -25.27 10.56
N ILE A 225 -5.42 -24.86 9.32
CA ILE A 225 -5.92 -25.79 8.29
C ILE A 225 -4.86 -26.83 7.92
N ALA A 226 -3.60 -26.40 7.77
CA ALA A 226 -2.49 -27.31 7.45
C ALA A 226 -2.19 -28.31 8.58
N SER A 227 -2.46 -27.95 9.84
CA SER A 227 -2.29 -28.80 11.01
C SER A 227 -3.57 -29.53 11.43
N ALA A 228 -4.62 -29.54 10.61
CA ALA A 228 -5.93 -30.10 10.99
C ALA A 228 -5.87 -31.57 11.41
N GLU A 229 -5.02 -32.38 10.78
CA GLU A 229 -4.87 -33.81 11.10
C GLU A 229 -4.13 -34.07 12.43
N GLU A 230 -3.39 -33.09 12.94
CA GLU A 230 -2.64 -33.18 14.21
C GLU A 230 -3.48 -32.74 15.42
N LEU A 231 -4.67 -32.18 15.19
CA LEU A 231 -5.52 -31.57 16.20
C LEU A 231 -6.71 -32.46 16.54
N SER A 232 -7.16 -32.40 17.80
CA SER A 232 -8.47 -32.95 18.14
C SER A 232 -9.57 -32.14 17.45
N THR A 233 -10.69 -32.78 17.11
CA THR A 233 -11.82 -32.10 16.46
C THR A 233 -12.28 -30.88 17.26
N THR A 234 -12.37 -30.99 18.58
CA THR A 234 -12.76 -29.87 19.45
C THR A 234 -11.78 -28.71 19.38
N LEU A 235 -10.46 -28.98 19.44
CA LEU A 235 -9.45 -27.92 19.39
C LEU A 235 -9.39 -27.25 18.01
N LEU A 236 -9.54 -28.03 16.94
CA LEU A 236 -9.62 -27.50 15.58
C LEU A 236 -10.82 -26.55 15.42
N GLU A 237 -12.00 -26.94 15.90
CA GLU A 237 -13.20 -26.08 15.82
C GLU A 237 -13.09 -24.84 16.71
N LEU A 238 -12.47 -24.94 17.89
CA LEU A 238 -12.17 -23.77 18.73
C LEU A 238 -11.23 -22.78 18.02
N LEU A 239 -10.20 -23.28 17.34
CA LEU A 239 -9.28 -22.45 16.56
C LEU A 239 -9.98 -21.76 15.39
N LYS A 240 -10.82 -22.49 14.65
CA LYS A 240 -11.60 -21.92 13.54
C LYS A 240 -12.54 -20.83 14.04
N ALA A 241 -13.31 -21.12 15.09
CA ALA A 241 -14.23 -20.15 15.69
C ALA A 241 -13.50 -18.89 16.19
N HIS A 242 -12.31 -19.06 16.78
CA HIS A 242 -11.50 -17.93 17.20
C HIS A 242 -10.99 -17.09 16.02
N VAL A 243 -10.49 -17.74 14.96
CA VAL A 243 -10.04 -17.07 13.73
C VAL A 243 -11.19 -16.30 13.06
N GLU A 244 -12.38 -16.89 13.01
CA GLU A 244 -13.60 -16.25 12.49
C GLU A 244 -14.00 -15.05 13.36
N GLY A 245 -14.03 -15.21 14.68
CA GLY A 245 -14.33 -14.13 15.63
C GLY A 245 -13.37 -12.94 15.51
N VAL A 246 -12.08 -13.19 15.26
CA VAL A 246 -11.11 -12.13 14.97
C VAL A 246 -11.45 -11.41 13.66
N TYR A 247 -11.89 -12.11 12.61
CA TYR A 247 -12.33 -11.43 11.38
C TYR A 247 -13.56 -10.57 11.59
N ASP A 248 -14.54 -11.04 12.37
CA ASP A 248 -15.75 -10.29 12.68
C ASP A 248 -15.45 -9.04 13.51
N TYR A 249 -14.51 -9.14 14.46
CA TYR A 249 -13.98 -8.00 15.19
C TYR A 249 -13.32 -6.99 14.24
N LEU A 250 -12.41 -7.45 13.37
CA LEU A 250 -11.72 -6.57 12.43
C LEU A 250 -12.66 -5.89 11.42
N ALA A 251 -13.74 -6.57 11.02
CA ALA A 251 -14.71 -6.03 10.07
C ALA A 251 -15.43 -4.76 10.58
N GLN A 252 -15.43 -4.52 11.89
CA GLN A 252 -15.98 -3.31 12.50
C GLN A 252 -15.08 -2.09 12.23
N ASP A 253 -13.77 -2.29 12.06
CA ASP A 253 -12.81 -1.20 11.87
C ASP A 253 -12.81 -0.66 10.42
N PRO A 254 -12.99 0.67 10.20
CA PRO A 254 -12.95 1.27 8.87
C PRO A 254 -11.60 1.09 8.14
N ASN A 255 -10.47 1.18 8.83
CA ASN A 255 -9.14 1.03 8.25
C ASN A 255 -8.92 -0.40 7.74
N TRP A 256 -9.38 -1.40 8.48
CA TRP A 256 -9.34 -2.79 8.02
C TRP A 256 -10.16 -2.98 6.74
N ARG A 257 -11.38 -2.43 6.68
CA ARG A 257 -12.24 -2.52 5.49
C ARG A 257 -11.58 -1.89 4.26
N ILE A 258 -11.02 -0.68 4.40
CA ILE A 258 -10.27 0.00 3.32
C ILE A 258 -9.07 -0.83 2.89
N PHE A 259 -8.32 -1.41 3.84
CA PHE A 259 -7.18 -2.24 3.54
C PHE A 259 -7.57 -3.51 2.76
N VAL A 260 -8.62 -4.21 3.19
CA VAL A 260 -9.13 -5.41 2.51
C VAL A 260 -9.63 -5.08 1.10
N GLU A 261 -10.34 -3.97 0.91
CA GLU A 261 -10.80 -3.54 -0.41
C GLU A 261 -9.63 -3.30 -1.37
N HIS A 262 -8.59 -2.61 -0.91
CA HIS A 262 -7.38 -2.42 -1.71
C HIS A 262 -6.67 -3.74 -2.01
N SER A 263 -6.71 -4.71 -1.09
CA SER A 263 -6.02 -5.98 -1.25
C SER A 263 -6.53 -6.81 -2.44
N VAL A 264 -7.81 -6.66 -2.78
CA VAL A 264 -8.44 -7.31 -3.95
C VAL A 264 -7.87 -6.78 -5.27
N SER A 265 -7.39 -5.54 -5.27
CA SER A 265 -6.89 -4.85 -6.45
C SER A 265 -5.40 -5.11 -6.71
N VAL A 266 -4.70 -5.76 -5.76
CA VAL A 266 -3.29 -6.11 -5.89
C VAL A 266 -3.15 -7.35 -6.77
N LYS A 267 -2.62 -7.16 -7.98
CA LYS A 267 -2.34 -8.24 -8.95
C LYS A 267 -0.83 -8.40 -9.12
N LEU A 268 -0.20 -9.02 -8.12
CA LEU A 268 1.22 -9.36 -8.16
C LEU A 268 1.40 -10.86 -8.45
N GLU A 269 2.34 -11.17 -9.32
CA GLU A 269 2.75 -12.55 -9.58
C GLU A 269 3.74 -13.02 -8.51
N ARG A 270 3.96 -14.34 -8.40
CA ARG A 270 4.88 -14.89 -7.40
C ARG A 270 6.27 -14.24 -7.45
N LYS A 271 6.78 -14.02 -8.66
CA LYS A 271 8.05 -13.33 -8.89
C LYS A 271 8.07 -11.91 -8.31
N ASP A 272 7.00 -11.14 -8.49
CA ASP A 272 6.89 -9.79 -7.95
C ASP A 272 6.92 -9.81 -6.40
N ILE A 273 6.24 -10.80 -5.81
CA ILE A 273 6.18 -10.97 -4.35
C ILE A 273 7.57 -11.34 -3.81
N ASP A 274 8.26 -12.27 -4.46
CA ASP A 274 9.61 -12.68 -4.07
C ASP A 274 10.61 -11.51 -4.16
N GLU A 275 10.49 -10.67 -5.20
CA GLU A 275 11.32 -9.45 -5.34
C GLU A 275 11.06 -8.42 -4.23
N LEU A 276 9.79 -8.22 -3.84
CA LEU A 276 9.43 -7.35 -2.72
C LEU A 276 9.93 -7.92 -1.38
N ALA A 277 9.78 -9.22 -1.15
CA ALA A 277 10.21 -9.87 0.08
C ALA A 277 11.74 -9.82 0.23
N ALA A 278 12.48 -10.09 -0.86
CA ALA A 278 13.93 -9.92 -0.90
C ALA A 278 14.35 -8.48 -0.62
N THR A 279 13.62 -7.50 -1.16
CA THR A 279 13.89 -6.07 -0.93
C THR A 279 13.64 -5.66 0.52
N ALA A 280 12.54 -6.11 1.13
CA ALA A 280 12.27 -5.85 2.55
C ALA A 280 13.37 -6.44 3.45
N ARG A 281 13.87 -7.65 3.17
CA ARG A 281 14.98 -8.26 3.92
C ARG A 281 16.31 -7.56 3.70
N ALA A 282 16.58 -7.12 2.47
CA ALA A 282 17.78 -6.34 2.16
C ALA A 282 17.75 -5.00 2.90
N LEU A 283 16.60 -4.32 2.93
CA LEU A 283 16.37 -3.10 3.71
C LEU A 283 16.63 -3.36 5.21
N ALA A 284 16.02 -4.40 5.77
CA ALA A 284 16.21 -4.77 7.18
C ALA A 284 17.70 -4.97 7.52
N THR A 285 18.41 -5.73 6.69
CA THR A 285 19.84 -6.01 6.88
C THR A 285 20.69 -4.75 6.80
N ARG A 286 20.40 -3.84 5.85
CA ARG A 286 21.16 -2.59 5.70
C ARG A 286 20.87 -1.58 6.80
N LEU A 287 19.63 -1.54 7.31
CA LEU A 287 19.26 -0.68 8.42
C LEU A 287 19.86 -1.16 9.75
N GLU A 288 19.98 -2.47 9.96
CA GLU A 288 20.69 -3.02 11.14
C GLU A 288 22.19 -2.79 11.10
N ALA A 289 22.81 -2.93 9.91
CA ALA A 289 24.24 -2.69 9.75
C ALA A 289 24.63 -1.22 9.99
N ALA A 290 23.65 -0.32 10.04
CA ALA A 290 23.85 1.09 10.17
C ALA A 290 23.47 1.58 11.55
N ASP A 291 24.50 1.70 12.38
CA ASP A 291 24.31 2.10 13.76
C ASP A 291 23.59 3.45 13.84
N GLY A 292 22.50 3.47 14.61
CA GLY A 292 21.66 4.64 14.78
C GLY A 292 20.75 5.01 13.60
N ALA A 293 20.66 4.23 12.52
CA ALA A 293 19.74 4.55 11.41
C ALA A 293 18.26 4.23 11.73
N ALA A 294 18.02 3.15 12.49
CA ALA A 294 16.68 2.71 12.85
C ALA A 294 16.67 2.01 14.23
N GLU A 295 15.50 1.99 14.88
CA GLU A 295 15.25 1.10 16.01
C GLU A 295 15.12 -0.36 15.55
N GLU A 296 15.42 -1.32 16.44
CA GLU A 296 15.35 -2.77 16.18
C GLU A 296 13.96 -3.22 15.68
N SER A 297 12.91 -2.51 16.10
CA SER A 297 11.54 -2.75 15.67
C SER A 297 11.34 -2.60 14.15
N VAL A 298 12.14 -1.78 13.47
CA VAL A 298 12.00 -1.48 12.04
C VAL A 298 12.53 -2.62 11.15
N PRO A 299 13.78 -3.11 11.31
CA PRO A 299 14.23 -4.32 10.63
C PRO A 299 13.36 -5.54 10.95
N ALA A 300 12.92 -5.69 12.20
CA ALA A 300 12.01 -6.78 12.58
C ALA A 300 10.68 -6.72 11.84
N ALA A 301 10.08 -5.53 11.73
CA ALA A 301 8.85 -5.29 10.97
C ALA A 301 8.98 -5.68 9.49
N LEU A 302 10.07 -5.26 8.83
CA LEU A 302 10.36 -5.56 7.44
C LEU A 302 10.52 -7.07 7.18
N ARG A 303 11.21 -7.79 8.08
CA ARG A 303 11.33 -9.25 7.98
C ARG A 303 10.00 -9.95 8.21
N THR A 304 9.24 -9.50 9.20
CA THR A 304 7.93 -10.08 9.52
C THR A 304 7.00 -10.05 8.31
N VAL A 305 6.86 -8.90 7.63
CA VAL A 305 6.00 -8.85 6.43
C VAL A 305 6.53 -9.68 5.27
N ALA A 306 7.85 -9.82 5.12
CA ALA A 306 8.44 -10.69 4.11
C ALA A 306 8.14 -12.18 4.40
N ASP A 307 8.40 -12.62 5.63
CA ASP A 307 8.22 -14.01 6.06
C ASP A 307 6.75 -14.45 5.99
N LEU A 308 5.81 -13.54 6.31
CA LEU A 308 4.38 -13.83 6.21
C LEU A 308 3.93 -14.17 4.78
N THR A 309 4.58 -13.63 3.74
CA THR A 309 4.25 -13.97 2.35
C THR A 309 4.78 -15.33 1.89
N GLU A 310 5.62 -15.97 2.69
CA GLU A 310 6.21 -17.28 2.40
C GLU A 310 5.51 -18.45 3.07
N ILE A 311 4.58 -18.17 4.00
CA ILE A 311 3.77 -19.20 4.68
C ILE A 311 3.00 -20.06 3.67
N SER A 312 2.64 -19.51 2.52
CA SER A 312 1.98 -20.24 1.44
C SER A 312 2.66 -19.96 0.10
N ALA A 313 2.67 -20.97 -0.77
CA ALA A 313 3.11 -20.82 -2.16
C ALA A 313 2.32 -19.72 -2.89
N LYS A 314 1.03 -19.55 -2.53
CA LYS A 314 0.14 -18.52 -3.08
C LYS A 314 -0.41 -17.65 -1.92
N PRO A 315 0.35 -16.65 -1.45
CA PRO A 315 -0.16 -15.72 -0.45
C PRO A 315 -1.39 -14.99 -1.00
N ASP A 316 -2.30 -14.62 -0.10
CA ASP A 316 -3.48 -13.86 -0.51
C ASP A 316 -3.13 -12.38 -0.75
N GLY A 317 -4.09 -11.64 -1.30
CA GLY A 317 -3.91 -10.21 -1.58
C GLY A 317 -3.61 -9.37 -0.34
N ARG A 318 -4.04 -9.79 0.86
CA ARG A 318 -3.86 -9.04 2.12
C ARG A 318 -2.40 -9.12 2.57
N LEU A 319 -1.83 -10.32 2.57
CA LEU A 319 -0.42 -10.54 2.90
C LEU A 319 0.49 -9.82 1.89
N THR A 320 0.13 -9.91 0.61
CA THR A 320 0.86 -9.28 -0.48
C THR A 320 0.80 -7.75 -0.41
N LEU A 321 -0.38 -7.18 -0.16
CA LEU A 321 -0.56 -5.74 -0.01
C LEU A 321 0.19 -5.22 1.21
N ALA A 322 0.19 -5.94 2.33
CA ALA A 322 0.87 -5.51 3.54
C ALA A 322 2.39 -5.39 3.35
N LEU A 323 3.02 -6.37 2.68
CA LEU A 323 4.43 -6.30 2.30
C LEU A 323 4.70 -5.07 1.43
N ALA A 324 3.94 -4.92 0.35
CA ALA A 324 4.08 -3.80 -0.57
C ALA A 324 3.89 -2.44 0.09
N ARG A 325 2.81 -2.27 0.88
CA ARG A 325 2.49 -1.02 1.58
C ARG A 325 3.49 -0.69 2.68
N THR A 326 4.07 -1.69 3.34
CA THR A 326 5.14 -1.46 4.32
C THR A 326 6.37 -0.87 3.64
N ILE A 327 6.77 -1.40 2.47
CA ILE A 327 7.87 -0.83 1.69
C ILE A 327 7.51 0.57 1.19
N GLU A 328 6.31 0.75 0.64
CA GLU A 328 5.84 2.07 0.18
C GLU A 328 5.84 3.11 1.31
N ASN A 329 5.36 2.76 2.50
CA ASN A 329 5.33 3.66 3.64
C ASN A 329 6.75 4.10 4.05
N MET A 330 7.71 3.17 4.00
CA MET A 330 9.12 3.47 4.21
C MET A 330 9.65 4.44 3.13
N VAL A 331 9.32 4.19 1.86
CA VAL A 331 9.71 5.07 0.74
C VAL A 331 9.10 6.46 0.91
N SER A 332 7.80 6.58 1.22
CA SER A 332 7.14 7.86 1.50
C SER A 332 7.87 8.65 2.59
N LEU A 333 8.22 8.00 3.71
CA LEU A 333 8.94 8.65 4.81
C LEU A 333 10.29 9.22 4.34
N VAL A 334 11.13 8.39 3.73
CA VAL A 334 12.49 8.83 3.36
C VAL A 334 12.49 9.79 2.17
N THR A 335 11.50 9.71 1.29
CA THR A 335 11.40 10.59 0.13
C THR A 335 11.10 12.02 0.54
N ARG A 336 10.23 12.24 1.54
CA ARG A 336 9.99 13.58 2.09
C ARG A 336 11.28 14.19 2.64
N VAL A 337 12.02 13.40 3.42
CA VAL A 337 13.33 13.84 3.93
C VAL A 337 14.30 14.12 2.78
N ALA A 338 14.34 13.24 1.77
CA ALA A 338 15.20 13.39 0.60
C ALA A 338 14.89 14.64 -0.22
N ALA A 339 13.61 14.97 -0.38
CA ALA A 339 13.14 16.18 -1.05
C ALA A 339 13.68 17.44 -0.37
N ALA A 340 13.67 17.47 0.96
CA ALA A 340 14.09 18.61 1.77
C ALA A 340 15.63 18.68 2.05
N LEU A 341 16.45 17.80 1.44
CA LEU A 341 17.90 17.72 1.70
C LEU A 341 18.73 18.92 1.25
N LYS A 342 18.19 19.81 0.40
CA LYS A 342 18.91 21.01 -0.05
C LYS A 342 19.01 22.10 1.02
N GLU A 343 18.20 22.05 2.08
CA GLU A 343 18.18 23.10 3.08
C GLU A 343 19.24 22.93 4.18
N ASP A 344 20.07 21.88 4.14
CA ASP A 344 21.05 21.51 5.19
C ASP A 344 20.47 21.40 6.62
N VAL A 345 19.13 21.38 6.75
CA VAL A 345 18.42 21.29 8.03
C VAL A 345 18.49 19.87 8.63
N PHE A 346 18.72 18.84 7.81
CA PHE A 346 18.75 17.44 8.25
C PHE A 346 20.15 16.90 8.52
N SER A 347 20.26 16.04 9.54
CA SER A 347 21.51 15.36 9.87
C SER A 347 22.00 14.43 8.75
N GLU A 348 23.32 14.23 8.66
CA GLU A 348 23.93 13.26 7.75
C GLU A 348 23.42 11.83 7.95
N ALA A 349 22.98 11.48 9.15
CA ALA A 349 22.38 10.18 9.43
C ALA A 349 21.08 9.98 8.64
N ARG A 350 20.17 10.97 8.63
CA ARG A 350 18.94 10.89 7.83
C ARG A 350 19.21 10.87 6.33
N LYS A 351 20.18 11.66 5.85
CA LYS A 351 20.57 11.65 4.43
C LYS A 351 21.07 10.26 4.03
N TRP A 352 21.92 9.65 4.86
CA TRP A 352 22.44 8.31 4.64
C TRP A 352 21.32 7.26 4.64
N THR A 353 20.40 7.33 5.61
CA THR A 353 19.25 6.42 5.68
C THR A 353 18.37 6.51 4.44
N ALA A 354 18.11 7.72 3.95
CA ALA A 354 17.38 7.92 2.70
C ALA A 354 18.10 7.27 1.50
N ARG A 355 19.43 7.43 1.38
CA ARG A 355 20.22 6.76 0.32
C ARG A 355 20.07 5.25 0.37
N VAL A 356 20.14 4.67 1.56
CA VAL A 356 20.03 3.21 1.74
C VAL A 356 18.65 2.70 1.37
N VAL A 357 17.60 3.37 1.83
CA VAL A 357 16.23 2.95 1.51
C VAL A 357 15.95 3.09 0.01
N LEU A 358 16.18 4.28 -0.56
CA LEU A 358 15.92 4.55 -1.98
C LEU A 358 16.76 3.65 -2.88
N GLY A 359 18.05 3.47 -2.57
CA GLY A 359 18.95 2.62 -3.34
C GLY A 359 18.59 1.13 -3.27
N SER A 360 17.96 0.65 -2.19
CA SER A 360 17.53 -0.76 -2.08
C SER A 360 16.27 -1.03 -2.89
N VAL A 361 15.35 -0.06 -2.98
CA VAL A 361 14.12 -0.18 -3.76
C VAL A 361 14.36 0.04 -5.26
N ALA A 362 15.43 0.75 -5.64
CA ALA A 362 15.75 1.07 -7.03
C ALA A 362 16.06 -0.13 -7.95
N GLY A 363 16.23 -1.33 -7.39
CA GLY A 363 16.45 -2.57 -8.13
C GLY A 363 15.16 -3.23 -8.65
N ALA A 364 15.12 -4.57 -8.62
CA ALA A 364 14.02 -5.37 -9.17
C ALA A 364 12.64 -4.99 -8.60
N ALA A 365 12.57 -4.65 -7.31
CA ALA A 365 11.33 -4.24 -6.65
C ALA A 365 10.67 -2.99 -7.24
N MET A 366 11.38 -2.14 -8.00
CA MET A 366 10.78 -0.97 -8.63
C MET A 366 9.65 -1.35 -9.60
N ILE A 367 9.80 -2.48 -10.32
CA ILE A 367 8.77 -2.97 -11.25
C ILE A 367 7.57 -3.53 -10.47
N ALA A 368 7.85 -4.35 -9.45
CA ALA A 368 6.82 -4.94 -8.60
C ALA A 368 6.00 -3.88 -7.86
N ILE A 369 6.66 -2.87 -7.28
CA ILE A 369 5.98 -1.82 -6.51
C ILE A 369 5.13 -0.91 -7.40
N ALA A 370 5.54 -0.68 -8.66
CA ALA A 370 4.76 0.11 -9.62
C ALA A 370 3.41 -0.54 -10.00
N LYS A 371 3.26 -1.86 -9.78
CA LYS A 371 2.00 -2.60 -10.00
C LYS A 371 1.05 -2.47 -8.80
N VAL A 372 1.52 -1.96 -7.66
CA VAL A 372 0.71 -1.83 -6.44
C VAL A 372 -0.15 -0.58 -6.56
N PRO A 373 -1.49 -0.70 -6.48
CA PRO A 373 -2.38 0.46 -6.61
C PRO A 373 -2.01 1.55 -5.61
N GLY A 374 -1.76 2.75 -6.08
CA GLY A 374 -1.37 3.86 -5.23
C GLY A 374 0.13 4.18 -5.19
N ALA A 375 0.99 3.26 -5.63
CA ALA A 375 2.45 3.37 -5.55
C ALA A 375 3.09 3.77 -6.89
N GLU A 376 2.28 4.18 -7.88
CA GLU A 376 2.72 4.46 -9.25
C GLU A 376 3.75 5.60 -9.34
N TRP A 377 3.78 6.48 -8.33
CA TRP A 377 4.69 7.62 -8.21
C TRP A 377 6.12 7.21 -7.82
N ILE A 378 6.33 6.04 -7.20
CA ILE A 378 7.61 5.64 -6.58
C ILE A 378 8.76 5.53 -7.60
N PRO A 379 8.62 4.85 -8.76
CA PRO A 379 9.74 4.61 -9.66
C PRO A 379 10.43 5.89 -10.15
N GLU A 380 9.64 6.88 -10.55
CA GLU A 380 10.15 8.16 -11.06
C GLU A 380 10.74 9.00 -9.95
N THR A 381 10.14 8.95 -8.77
CA THR A 381 10.62 9.70 -7.61
C THR A 381 11.97 9.18 -7.13
N ILE A 382 12.13 7.87 -7.03
CA ILE A 382 13.43 7.25 -6.71
C ILE A 382 14.46 7.59 -7.77
N SER A 383 14.09 7.47 -9.06
CA SER A 383 15.00 7.80 -10.18
C SER A 383 15.48 9.25 -10.12
N TYR A 384 14.57 10.19 -9.87
CA TYR A 384 14.85 11.62 -9.72
C TYR A 384 15.81 11.88 -8.54
N LEU A 385 15.48 11.34 -7.36
CA LEU A 385 16.26 11.59 -6.15
C LEU A 385 17.65 10.98 -6.21
N LEU A 386 17.79 9.74 -6.69
CA LEU A 386 19.09 9.10 -6.87
C LEU A 386 19.98 9.89 -7.86
N GLY A 387 19.38 10.38 -8.95
CA GLY A 387 20.04 11.29 -9.90
C GLY A 387 20.55 12.58 -9.25
N LYS A 388 19.77 13.20 -8.35
CA LYS A 388 20.17 14.39 -7.59
C LYS A 388 21.24 14.10 -6.54
N MET A 389 21.23 12.90 -5.95
CA MET A 389 22.18 12.45 -4.95
C MET A 389 23.52 11.97 -5.54
N GLY A 390 23.67 11.94 -6.87
CA GLY A 390 24.87 11.46 -7.54
C GLY A 390 25.04 9.94 -7.49
N MET A 391 23.97 9.20 -7.21
CA MET A 391 23.95 7.75 -7.14
C MET A 391 23.29 7.22 -8.41
N LYS A 392 24.07 6.68 -9.36
CA LYS A 392 23.54 6.00 -10.55
C LYS A 392 23.71 4.50 -10.43
#